data_AF-A0A969U628-F1
#
_entry.id   AF-A0A969U628-F1
#
_cell.length_a   1.000
_cell.length_b   1.000
_cell.length_c   1.000
_cell.angle_alpha   90.00
_cell.angle_beta   90.00
_cell.angle_gamma   90.00
#
_symmetry.space_group_name_H-M   'P 1'
#
loop_
_entity.id
_entity.type
_entity.pdbx_description
1 polymer ?
#
loop_
_entity_poly.entity_id
_entity_poly.type
_entity_poly.pdbx_seq_one_letter_code
_entity_poly.pdbx_strand_id
1 'polypeptide(L)'
;SDYRVLVSRSDRRPFAELYAFNLRDSLPVFPLPLREEDVEPIVNLQELLTGVYDRAGYDYRIDYSQDAVPSLSEQDLVWANELLLRCPSQAK
;
A
#
# COMPACT_ATOMS: atom_id res chain seq x y z
N SER A 1 -11.60 0.26 -7.12
CA SER A 1 -10.35 -0.13 -6.46
C SER A 1 -9.20 0.40 -7.28
N ASP A 2 -8.39 1.20 -6.60
CA ASP A 2 -7.21 1.84 -7.18
C ASP A 2 -6.08 0.83 -7.28
N TYR A 3 -6.00 -0.10 -6.32
CA TYR A 3 -4.93 -1.09 -6.21
C TYR A 3 -5.48 -2.49 -5.95
N ARG A 4 -4.68 -3.50 -6.31
CA ARG A 4 -5.06 -4.92 -6.26
C ARG A 4 -3.83 -5.79 -6.01
N VAL A 5 -3.98 -6.79 -5.15
CA VAL A 5 -3.07 -7.94 -5.06
C VAL A 5 -3.80 -9.16 -5.59
N LEU A 6 -3.18 -9.87 -6.52
CA LEU A 6 -3.69 -11.13 -7.07
C LEU A 6 -2.79 -12.28 -6.63
N VAL A 7 -3.38 -13.26 -5.94
CA VAL A 7 -2.69 -14.47 -5.49
C VAL A 7 -3.22 -15.65 -6.29
N SER A 8 -2.41 -16.19 -7.19
CA SER A 8 -2.75 -17.38 -7.99
C SER A 8 -1.81 -18.53 -7.64
N ARG A 9 -2.31 -19.45 -6.80
CA ARG A 9 -1.57 -20.67 -6.42
C ARG A 9 -1.55 -21.66 -7.57
N SER A 10 -0.43 -22.35 -7.76
CA SER A 10 -0.25 -23.29 -8.87
C SER A 10 -1.19 -24.48 -8.81
N ASP A 11 -1.43 -25.03 -7.61
CA ASP A 11 -2.29 -26.18 -7.31
C ASP A 11 -3.80 -25.88 -7.50
N ARG A 12 -4.19 -24.60 -7.40
CA ARG A 12 -5.59 -24.17 -7.50
C ARG A 12 -5.96 -23.52 -8.84
N ARG A 13 -5.07 -23.54 -9.83
CA ARG A 13 -5.37 -22.94 -11.14
C ARG A 13 -6.58 -23.63 -11.79
N PRO A 14 -7.46 -22.87 -12.48
CA PRO A 14 -7.32 -21.46 -12.85
C PRO A 14 -7.82 -20.45 -11.81
N PHE A 15 -8.16 -20.87 -10.60
CA PHE A 15 -8.70 -19.97 -9.57
C PHE A 15 -7.60 -19.11 -8.94
N ALA A 16 -7.99 -17.92 -8.46
CA ALA A 16 -7.11 -16.98 -7.79
C ALA A 16 -7.90 -16.17 -6.75
N GLU A 17 -7.19 -15.68 -5.74
CA GLU A 17 -7.73 -14.75 -4.74
C GLU A 17 -7.34 -13.31 -5.12
N LEU A 18 -8.32 -12.41 -5.09
CA LEU A 18 -8.13 -11.00 -5.43
C LEU A 18 -8.42 -10.14 -4.20
N TYR A 19 -7.38 -9.46 -3.72
CA TYR A 19 -7.49 -8.47 -2.65
C TYR A 19 -7.46 -7.08 -3.28
N ALA A 20 -8.64 -6.48 -3.45
CA ALA A 20 -8.79 -5.14 -4.01
C ALA A 20 -8.93 -4.11 -2.87
N PHE A 21 -8.25 -2.99 -2.99
CA PHE A 21 -8.27 -1.90 -2.01
C PHE A 21 -8.12 -0.54 -2.69
N ASN A 22 -8.55 0.52 -2.01
CA ASN A 22 -8.43 1.90 -2.48
C ASN A 22 -7.32 2.63 -1.72
N LEU A 23 -6.94 3.82 -2.18
CA LEU A 23 -5.83 4.60 -1.60
C LEU A 23 -5.97 4.86 -0.09
N ARG A 24 -7.19 5.00 0.41
CA ARG A 24 -7.47 5.34 1.83
C ARG A 24 -7.60 4.11 2.72
N ASP A 25 -7.69 2.93 2.13
CA ASP A 25 -7.86 1.69 2.88
C ASP A 25 -6.50 1.23 3.44
N SER A 26 -6.51 0.54 4.57
CA SER A 26 -5.31 -0.18 5.02
C SER A 26 -4.90 -1.20 3.97
N LEU A 27 -3.59 -1.34 3.74
CA LEU A 27 -3.09 -2.36 2.83
C LEU A 27 -3.50 -3.77 3.30
N PRO A 28 -3.78 -4.69 2.36
CA PRO A 28 -4.32 -6.00 2.70
C PRO A 28 -3.30 -6.88 3.43
N VAL A 29 -3.83 -7.76 4.25
CA VAL A 29 -3.11 -8.88 4.85
C VAL A 29 -3.51 -10.15 4.10
N PHE A 30 -2.53 -10.89 3.57
CA PHE A 30 -2.80 -12.09 2.79
C PHE A 30 -1.72 -13.16 2.95
N PRO A 31 -2.06 -14.45 2.78
CA PRO A 31 -1.07 -15.52 2.75
C PRO A 31 -0.23 -15.47 1.47
N LEU A 32 1.10 -15.52 1.60
CA LEU A 32 2.01 -15.61 0.47
C LEU A 32 2.19 -17.10 0.09
N PRO A 33 1.79 -17.51 -1.12
CA PRO A 33 1.87 -18.91 -1.50
C PRO A 33 3.32 -19.33 -1.69
N LEU A 34 3.66 -20.44 -1.04
CA LEU A 34 4.95 -21.12 -1.18
C LEU A 34 4.74 -22.45 -1.93
N ARG A 35 5.64 -23.42 -1.76
CA ARG A 35 5.42 -24.78 -2.28
C ARG A 35 4.32 -25.46 -1.47
N GLU A 36 3.71 -26.50 -2.04
CA GLU A 36 2.53 -27.16 -1.46
C GLU A 36 2.79 -27.72 -0.06
N GLU A 37 4.01 -28.16 0.21
CA GLU A 37 4.46 -28.68 1.50
C GLU A 37 4.85 -27.60 2.52
N ASP A 38 4.95 -26.32 2.11
CA ASP A 38 5.40 -25.23 2.96
C ASP A 38 4.24 -24.52 3.66
N VAL A 39 4.47 -24.10 4.91
CA VAL A 39 3.51 -23.24 5.62
C VAL A 39 3.55 -21.84 5.03
N GLU A 40 2.42 -21.40 4.46
CA GLU A 40 2.29 -20.06 3.89
C GLU A 40 2.40 -18.99 4.99
N PRO A 41 3.39 -18.09 4.94
CA PRO A 41 3.45 -16.96 5.86
C PRO A 41 2.36 -15.94 5.54
N ILE A 42 1.83 -15.31 6.57
CA ILE A 42 0.93 -14.17 6.44
C ILE A 42 1.76 -12.91 6.19
N VAL A 43 1.49 -12.22 5.08
CA VAL A 43 2.12 -10.96 4.73
C VAL A 43 1.21 -9.81 5.15
N ASN A 44 1.68 -8.98 6.08
CA ASN A 44 1.06 -7.71 6.44
C ASN A 44 1.72 -6.58 5.65
N LEU A 45 1.16 -6.21 4.49
CA LEU A 45 1.77 -5.18 3.65
C LEU A 45 1.78 -3.79 4.30
N GLN A 46 0.81 -3.48 5.16
CA GLN A 46 0.73 -2.18 5.82
C GLN A 46 1.96 -1.97 6.71
N GLU A 47 2.27 -2.95 7.56
CA GLU A 47 3.41 -2.90 8.46
C GLU A 47 4.74 -2.88 7.72
N LEU A 48 4.87 -3.68 6.66
CA LEU A 48 6.07 -3.71 5.82
C LEU A 48 6.33 -2.35 5.15
N LEU A 49 5.29 -1.75 4.55
CA LEU A 49 5.41 -0.45 3.89
C LEU A 49 5.78 0.64 4.89
N THR A 50 5.05 0.75 6.01
CA THR A 50 5.35 1.74 7.05
C THR A 50 6.78 1.58 7.57
N GLY A 51 7.22 0.35 7.87
CA GLY A 51 8.58 0.10 8.34
C GLY A 51 9.66 0.47 7.32
N VAL A 52 9.45 0.22 6.02
CA VAL A 52 10.38 0.67 4.98
C VAL A 52 10.37 2.19 4.86
N TYR A 53 9.19 2.81 4.92
CA TYR A 53 9.02 4.25 4.80
C TYR A 53 9.78 5.00 5.89
N ASP A 54 9.61 4.58 7.14
CA ASP A 54 10.25 5.19 8.30
C ASP A 54 11.77 4.99 8.26
N ARG A 55 12.25 3.78 7.97
CA ARG A 55 13.70 3.49 7.93
C ARG A 55 14.42 4.19 6.80
N ALA A 56 13.76 4.40 5.66
CA ALA A 56 14.32 5.12 4.53
C ALA A 56 14.26 6.66 4.71
N GLY A 57 13.50 7.15 5.70
CA GLY A 57 13.27 8.57 5.92
C GLY A 57 12.66 9.24 4.71
N TYR A 58 11.66 8.61 4.10
CA TYR A 58 11.04 9.13 2.87
C TYR A 58 10.34 10.47 3.10
N ASP A 59 9.93 10.75 4.33
CA ASP A 59 9.38 12.04 4.73
C ASP A 59 10.33 13.21 4.44
N TYR A 60 11.64 13.02 4.58
CA TYR A 60 12.65 14.03 4.25
C TYR A 60 13.03 14.08 2.77
N ARG A 61 12.66 13.05 1.99
CA ARG A 61 13.09 12.88 0.60
C ARG A 61 12.01 13.21 -0.40
N ILE A 62 10.75 13.10 -0.02
CA ILE A 62 9.60 13.35 -0.87
C ILE A 62 9.16 14.80 -0.65
N ASP A 63 9.13 15.58 -1.73
CA ASP A 63 8.59 16.92 -1.73
C ASP A 63 7.05 16.86 -1.84
N TYR A 64 6.38 16.94 -0.70
CA TYR A 64 4.91 16.91 -0.60
C TYR A 64 4.24 18.21 -1.06
N SER A 65 5.01 19.23 -1.46
CA SER A 65 4.44 20.43 -2.09
C SER A 65 4.11 20.22 -3.57
N GLN A 66 4.62 19.15 -4.18
CA GLN A 66 4.34 18.82 -5.57
C GLN A 66 3.13 17.93 -5.74
N ASP A 67 2.51 18.03 -6.92
CA ASP A 67 1.41 17.15 -7.28
C ASP A 67 1.87 15.69 -7.30
N ALA A 68 1.06 14.83 -6.69
CA ALA A 68 1.31 13.40 -6.67
C ALA A 68 1.30 12.81 -8.09
N VAL A 69 2.19 11.84 -8.32
CA VAL A 69 2.28 11.07 -9.56
C VAL A 69 2.05 9.59 -9.26
N PRO A 70 1.03 8.94 -9.85
CA PRO A 70 0.01 9.49 -10.75
C PRO A 70 -0.92 10.49 -10.04
N SER A 71 -1.56 11.37 -10.82
CA SER A 71 -2.48 12.36 -10.28
C SER A 71 -3.63 11.72 -9.51
N LEU A 72 -3.89 12.23 -8.31
CA LEU A 72 -4.99 11.78 -7.46
C LEU A 72 -6.34 12.34 -7.95
N SER A 73 -7.42 11.65 -7.60
CA SER A 73 -8.77 12.18 -7.81
C SER A 73 -8.99 13.43 -6.95
N GLU A 74 -9.93 14.30 -7.34
CA GLU A 74 -10.24 15.51 -6.56
C GLU A 74 -10.55 15.20 -5.08
N GLN A 75 -11.29 14.12 -4.83
CA GLN A 75 -11.64 13.72 -3.47
C GLN A 75 -10.42 13.24 -2.68
N ASP A 76 -9.48 12.54 -3.33
CA ASP A 76 -8.26 12.03 -2.70
C ASP A 76 -7.24 13.14 -2.47
N LEU A 77 -7.18 14.14 -3.35
CA LEU A 77 -6.34 15.33 -3.15
C LEU A 77 -6.76 16.10 -1.90
N VAL A 78 -8.06 16.34 -1.71
CA VAL A 78 -8.57 17.03 -0.51
C VAL A 78 -8.19 16.25 0.75
N TRP A 79 -8.43 14.93 0.75
CA TRP A 79 -8.07 14.05 1.86
C TRP A 79 -6.56 14.06 2.16
N ALA A 80 -5.71 13.94 1.14
CA ALA A 80 -4.26 13.95 1.30
C ALA A 80 -3.77 15.29 1.87
N ASN A 81 -4.29 16.41 1.36
CA ASN A 81 -3.96 17.74 1.86
C ASN A 81 -4.39 17.93 3.33
N GLU A 82 -5.56 17.43 3.73
CA GLU A 82 -5.98 17.45 5.14
C GLU A 82 -5.02 16.67 6.04
N LEU A 83 -4.47 15.55 5.57
CA LEU A 83 -3.47 14.77 6.31
C LEU A 83 -2.14 15.53 6.45
N LEU A 84 -1.65 16.12 5.35
CA LEU A 84 -0.41 16.89 5.37
C LEU A 84 -0.49 18.11 6.29
N LEU A 85 -1.65 18.78 6.35
CA LEU A 85 -1.87 19.91 7.26
C LEU A 85 -1.87 19.51 8.74
N ARG A 86 -2.24 18.26 9.06
CA ARG A 86 -2.22 17.74 10.45
C ARG A 86 -0.81 17.40 10.94
N CYS A 87 0.12 17.12 10.03
CA CYS A 87 1.51 16.79 10.34
C CYS A 87 2.48 17.80 9.69
N PRO A 88 2.66 19.01 10.27
CA PRO A 88 3.42 20.09 9.65
C PRO A 88 4.95 19.86 9.58
N SER A 89 5.50 18.78 10.15
CA SER A 89 6.93 18.44 9.98
C SER A 89 7.30 17.94 8.58
N GLN A 90 6.34 17.91 7.65
CA GLN A 90 6.46 17.26 6.33
C GLN A 90 6.35 18.26 5.16
N ALA A 91 6.18 19.56 5.46
CA ALA A 91 6.09 20.62 4.46
C ALA A 91 7.29 21.55 4.60
N LYS A 92 8.39 21.26 3.91
CA LYS A 92 9.51 22.19 3.78
C LYS A 92 10.11 22.13 2.39
#